data_AF-A0AAD4F6Y3-F1
#
_entry.id   AF-A0AAD4F6Y3-F1
#
_cell.length_a   1.000
_cell.length_b   1.000
_cell.length_c   1.000
_cell.angle_alpha   90.00
_cell.angle_beta   90.00
_cell.angle_gamma   90.00
#
_symmetry.space_group_name_H-M   'P 1'
#
loop_
_entity.id
_entity.type
_entity.pdbx_description
1 polymer ?
#
loop_
_entity_poly.entity_id
_entity_poly.type
_entity_poly.pdbx_seq_one_letter_code
_entity_poly.pdbx_strand_id
1 'polypeptide(L)'
;MAQDPRALEQQAKKTFESAQGATSGFAKLLGFGSGGDKYERAAELYTDAANAYRAQRMNKESGKARLEAARILKDKLNQPREAATAMAEAFNMFRKEDPAGAIECIQQAIGLFTAEGQFRRAATHMENAAELLEVEMGDRKKAMDFYNQAAQWYEDDRAQALANKLYLKEADIAALEGDYYRAVANYEKVADASLENHLMKYSIKEYWLKAGLCILATKDLVAAHRNLEGYKQKDPSFAGQRECQLLTDLIEAVEAGNQEAFTDKLYAYDQMSRLDKWKTEILPFVQTFIDSIDSIMSLPMVLLHKDFGSCNIMVDKDTFHLVGVIDWAEAEVCPFGLNLHSLQELPGKLHLRDGWTRYVDYDSLQEVFWSTFEDEIGRLRQAIRMARVLGLLLTSRLGNEPMPVPIDVDEQGRYNLLSLDGFLINQGTKFDGLE
;
A
#
# COMPACT_ATOMS: atom_id res chain seq x y z
N MET A 1 -41.40 -32.14 5.89
CA MET A 1 -40.69 -32.48 7.14
C MET A 1 -39.22 -32.21 6.88
N ALA A 2 -38.68 -31.11 7.41
CA ALA A 2 -37.25 -30.86 7.32
C ALA A 2 -36.55 -31.96 8.14
N GLN A 3 -35.72 -32.79 7.50
CA GLN A 3 -34.91 -33.77 8.20
C GLN A 3 -34.02 -33.04 9.22
N ASP A 4 -33.87 -33.59 10.41
CA ASP A 4 -33.05 -32.99 11.46
C ASP A 4 -31.58 -32.96 10.99
N PRO A 5 -30.96 -31.78 10.82
CA PRO A 5 -29.62 -31.64 10.22
C PRO A 5 -28.55 -32.35 11.06
N ARG A 6 -28.74 -32.43 12.38
CA ARG A 6 -27.82 -33.17 13.28
C ARG A 6 -27.90 -34.67 13.07
N ALA A 7 -29.10 -35.19 12.77
CA ALA A 7 -29.28 -36.61 12.46
C ALA A 7 -28.61 -36.98 11.14
N LEU A 8 -28.73 -36.12 10.12
CA LEU A 8 -28.04 -36.29 8.83
C LEU A 8 -26.52 -36.24 8.99
N GLU A 9 -25.99 -35.31 9.77
CA GLU A 9 -24.55 -35.21 10.04
C GLU A 9 -24.02 -36.46 10.78
N GLN A 10 -24.77 -36.98 11.75
CA GLN A 10 -24.41 -38.23 12.43
C GLN A 10 -24.47 -39.44 11.50
N GLN A 11 -25.44 -39.48 10.59
CA GLN A 11 -25.54 -40.52 9.57
C GLN A 11 -24.37 -40.44 8.59
N ALA A 12 -23.95 -39.23 8.19
CA ALA A 12 -22.78 -39.00 7.36
C ALA A 12 -21.50 -39.49 8.05
N LYS A 13 -21.29 -39.14 9.32
CA LYS A 13 -20.15 -39.60 10.14
C LYS A 13 -20.08 -41.13 10.22
N LYS A 14 -21.18 -41.79 10.57
CA LYS A 14 -21.25 -43.25 10.63
C LYS A 14 -20.97 -43.91 9.28
N THR A 15 -21.49 -43.33 8.20
CA THR A 15 -21.26 -43.84 6.84
C THR A 15 -19.80 -43.70 6.46
N PHE A 16 -19.16 -42.57 6.79
CA PHE A 16 -17.73 -42.33 6.58
C PHE A 16 -16.84 -43.29 7.39
N GLU A 17 -17.12 -43.49 8.68
CA GLU A 17 -16.40 -44.44 9.53
C GLU A 17 -16.55 -45.89 9.00
N SER A 18 -17.75 -46.26 8.55
CA SER A 18 -18.00 -47.57 7.95
C SER A 18 -17.27 -47.77 6.61
N ALA A 19 -17.07 -46.68 5.86
CA ALA A 19 -16.29 -46.68 4.62
C ALA A 19 -14.79 -46.86 4.91
N GLN A 20 -14.26 -46.22 5.96
CA GLN A 20 -12.89 -46.45 6.42
C GLN A 20 -12.67 -47.89 6.88
N GLY A 21 -13.57 -48.48 7.67
CA GLY A 21 -13.45 -49.87 8.11
C GLY A 21 -13.54 -50.91 6.98
N ALA A 22 -14.26 -50.61 5.91
CA ALA A 22 -14.41 -51.47 4.74
C ALA A 22 -13.15 -51.53 3.84
N THR A 23 -12.14 -50.68 4.08
CA THR A 23 -10.85 -50.76 3.39
C THR A 23 -9.89 -51.80 3.98
N SER A 24 -10.25 -52.44 5.11
CA SER A 24 -9.53 -53.61 5.62
C SER A 24 -9.75 -54.82 4.69
N GLY A 25 -8.66 -55.49 4.29
CA GLY A 25 -8.62 -56.45 3.17
C GLY A 25 -9.60 -57.62 3.18
N PHE A 26 -10.35 -57.81 4.28
CA PHE A 26 -11.37 -58.85 4.41
C PHE A 26 -12.71 -58.48 3.72
N ALA A 27 -13.13 -57.21 3.75
CA ALA A 27 -14.41 -56.80 3.15
C ALA A 27 -14.36 -56.73 1.61
N LYS A 28 -13.18 -56.41 1.05
CA LYS A 28 -12.93 -56.38 -0.40
C LYS A 28 -12.96 -57.77 -1.04
N LEU A 29 -12.67 -58.83 -0.27
CA LEU A 29 -12.72 -60.23 -0.69
C LEU A 29 -14.14 -60.83 -0.67
N LEU A 30 -15.07 -60.22 0.08
CA LEU A 30 -16.45 -60.70 0.26
C LEU A 30 -17.50 -59.99 -0.62
N GLY A 31 -17.10 -59.18 -1.60
CA GLY A 31 -18.04 -58.60 -2.57
C GLY A 31 -18.98 -57.52 -2.02
N PHE A 32 -18.69 -56.96 -0.84
CA PHE A 32 -19.34 -55.74 -0.38
C PHE A 32 -18.78 -54.56 -1.20
N GLY A 33 -19.68 -53.80 -1.83
CA GLY A 33 -19.39 -52.80 -2.88
C GLY A 33 -18.20 -51.86 -2.64
N SER A 34 -17.72 -51.30 -3.77
CA SER A 34 -16.59 -50.38 -3.85
C SER A 34 -16.61 -49.37 -2.70
N GLY A 35 -15.49 -49.22 -1.98
CA GLY A 35 -15.37 -48.21 -0.92
C GLY A 35 -15.66 -46.80 -1.42
N GLY A 36 -15.49 -46.53 -2.73
CA GLY A 36 -15.84 -45.27 -3.39
C GLY A 36 -17.31 -44.91 -3.22
N ASP A 37 -18.24 -45.82 -3.50
CA ASP A 37 -19.70 -45.57 -3.42
C ASP A 37 -20.15 -45.18 -2.00
N LYS A 38 -19.45 -45.68 -0.97
CA LYS A 38 -19.72 -45.32 0.43
C LYS A 38 -19.16 -43.94 0.79
N TYR A 39 -18.03 -43.55 0.22
CA TYR A 39 -17.48 -42.20 0.39
C TYR A 39 -18.31 -41.15 -0.33
N GLU A 40 -18.80 -41.46 -1.53
CA GLU A 40 -19.71 -40.61 -2.30
C GLU A 40 -21.01 -40.36 -1.52
N ARG A 41 -21.64 -41.45 -1.05
CA ARG A 41 -22.83 -41.35 -0.20
C ARG A 41 -22.59 -40.58 1.10
N ALA A 42 -21.41 -40.68 1.70
CA ALA A 42 -21.07 -39.89 2.89
C ALA A 42 -20.96 -38.39 2.55
N ALA A 43 -20.33 -38.03 1.43
CA ALA A 43 -20.22 -36.65 0.96
C ALA A 43 -21.59 -36.03 0.61
N GLU A 44 -22.47 -36.80 -0.03
CA GLU A 44 -23.86 -36.39 -0.30
C GLU A 44 -24.62 -36.11 1.00
N LEU A 45 -24.54 -37.02 1.99
CA LEU A 45 -25.21 -36.83 3.29
C LEU A 45 -24.70 -35.59 4.05
N TYR A 46 -23.41 -35.27 3.95
CA TYR A 46 -22.87 -34.03 4.51
C TYR A 46 -23.38 -32.80 3.76
N THR A 47 -23.52 -32.87 2.44
CA THR A 47 -24.07 -31.79 1.61
C THR A 47 -25.55 -31.54 1.93
N ASP A 48 -26.34 -32.61 2.11
CA ASP A 48 -27.74 -32.54 2.53
C ASP A 48 -27.87 -31.95 3.94
N ALA A 49 -27.03 -32.40 4.88
CA ALA A 49 -26.96 -31.82 6.22
C ALA A 49 -26.64 -30.32 6.17
N ALA A 50 -25.68 -29.92 5.33
CA ALA A 50 -25.33 -28.51 5.16
C ALA A 50 -26.47 -27.68 4.58
N ASN A 51 -27.23 -28.21 3.62
CA ASN A 51 -28.41 -27.56 3.07
C ASN A 51 -29.54 -27.43 4.12
N ALA A 52 -29.73 -28.44 4.96
CA ALA A 52 -30.66 -28.38 6.09
C ALA A 52 -30.23 -27.36 7.15
N TYR A 53 -28.94 -27.28 7.51
CA TYR A 53 -28.41 -26.24 8.41
C TYR A 53 -28.59 -24.83 7.82
N ARG A 54 -28.37 -24.66 6.51
CA ARG A 54 -28.60 -23.39 5.81
C ARG A 54 -30.08 -22.99 5.85
N ALA A 55 -31.01 -23.93 5.69
CA ALA A 55 -32.45 -23.69 5.81
C ALA A 55 -32.84 -23.21 7.23
N GLN A 56 -32.09 -23.62 8.25
CA GLN A 56 -32.28 -23.21 9.64
C GLN A 56 -31.47 -21.94 10.03
N ARG A 57 -30.81 -21.28 9.07
CA ARG A 57 -29.93 -20.11 9.27
C ARG A 57 -28.72 -20.36 10.19
N MET A 58 -28.32 -21.62 10.34
CA MET A 58 -27.11 -22.02 11.09
C MET A 58 -25.92 -22.05 10.12
N ASN A 59 -25.32 -20.90 9.80
CA ASN A 59 -24.32 -20.82 8.73
C ASN A 59 -22.97 -21.42 9.14
N LYS A 60 -22.55 -21.27 10.40
CA LYS A 60 -21.32 -21.90 10.92
C LYS A 60 -21.32 -23.42 10.80
N GLU A 61 -22.41 -24.07 11.22
CA GLU A 61 -22.57 -25.52 11.15
C GLU A 61 -22.70 -25.98 9.70
N SER A 62 -23.41 -25.22 8.86
CA SER A 62 -23.52 -25.47 7.42
C SER A 62 -22.15 -25.43 6.72
N GLY A 63 -21.33 -24.42 7.03
CA GLY A 63 -19.97 -24.30 6.49
C GLY A 63 -19.07 -25.46 6.94
N LYS A 64 -19.13 -25.86 8.21
CA LYS A 64 -18.36 -27.00 8.73
C LYS A 64 -18.72 -28.31 8.05
N ALA A 65 -20.02 -28.58 7.87
CA ALA A 65 -20.49 -29.77 7.18
C ALA A 65 -20.00 -29.82 5.71
N ARG A 66 -19.99 -28.67 5.01
CA ARG A 66 -19.44 -28.55 3.65
C ARG A 66 -17.92 -28.77 3.60
N LEU A 67 -17.16 -28.32 4.60
CA LEU A 67 -15.72 -28.59 4.65
C LEU A 67 -15.42 -30.07 4.84
N GLU A 68 -16.18 -30.77 5.67
CA GLU A 68 -16.01 -32.22 5.81
C GLU A 68 -16.39 -32.95 4.51
N ALA A 69 -17.46 -32.53 3.82
CA ALA A 69 -17.77 -33.04 2.49
C ALA A 69 -16.61 -32.82 1.51
N ALA A 70 -16.07 -31.59 1.46
CA ALA A 70 -14.97 -31.24 0.57
C ALA A 70 -13.68 -32.05 0.86
N ARG A 71 -13.38 -32.33 2.13
CA ARG A 71 -12.24 -33.19 2.52
C ARG A 71 -12.41 -34.62 2.01
N ILE A 72 -13.62 -35.19 2.11
CA ILE A 72 -13.90 -36.54 1.61
C ILE A 72 -13.74 -36.59 0.08
N LEU A 73 -14.31 -35.61 -0.63
CA LEU A 73 -14.22 -35.49 -2.09
C LEU A 73 -12.76 -35.36 -2.56
N LYS A 74 -11.94 -34.57 -1.86
CA LYS A 74 -10.53 -34.37 -2.17
C LYS A 74 -9.68 -35.60 -1.86
N ASP A 75 -9.74 -36.11 -0.63
CA ASP A 75 -8.77 -37.09 -0.13
C ASP A 75 -9.13 -38.55 -0.47
N LYS A 76 -10.43 -38.86 -0.62
CA LYS A 76 -10.92 -40.24 -0.79
C LYS A 76 -11.45 -40.55 -2.17
N LEU A 77 -12.08 -39.57 -2.82
CA LEU A 77 -12.67 -39.75 -4.15
C LEU A 77 -11.83 -39.15 -5.27
N ASN A 78 -10.81 -38.35 -4.94
CA ASN A 78 -9.95 -37.66 -5.91
C ASN A 78 -10.78 -36.85 -6.94
N GLN A 79 -11.82 -36.16 -6.46
CA GLN A 79 -12.68 -35.26 -7.24
C GLN A 79 -12.39 -33.79 -6.86
N PRO A 80 -11.27 -33.20 -7.32
CA PRO A 80 -10.85 -31.86 -6.93
C PRO A 80 -11.87 -30.76 -7.29
N ARG A 81 -12.55 -30.88 -8.43
CA ARG A 81 -13.54 -29.90 -8.92
C ARG A 81 -14.74 -29.74 -8.00
N GLU A 82 -15.27 -30.87 -7.55
CA GLU A 82 -16.42 -30.91 -6.65
C GLU A 82 -16.01 -30.48 -5.25
N ALA A 83 -14.82 -30.89 -4.79
CA ALA A 83 -14.24 -30.42 -3.54
C ALA A 83 -14.05 -28.89 -3.54
N ALA A 84 -13.52 -28.31 -4.62
CA ALA A 84 -13.32 -26.87 -4.74
C ALA A 84 -14.66 -26.10 -4.75
N THR A 85 -15.67 -26.64 -5.43
CA THR A 85 -17.03 -26.07 -5.42
C THR A 85 -17.65 -26.11 -4.01
N ALA A 86 -17.51 -27.22 -3.30
CA ALA A 86 -17.99 -27.36 -1.92
C ALA A 86 -17.26 -26.39 -0.96
N MET A 87 -15.95 -26.18 -1.12
CA MET A 87 -15.17 -25.19 -0.36
C MET A 87 -15.60 -23.74 -0.67
N ALA A 88 -15.90 -23.42 -1.93
CA ALA A 88 -16.41 -22.11 -2.32
C ALA A 88 -17.81 -21.82 -1.73
N GLU A 89 -18.67 -22.84 -1.65
CA GLU A 89 -19.94 -22.71 -0.94
C GLU A 89 -19.75 -22.55 0.58
N ALA A 90 -18.79 -23.26 1.17
CA ALA A 90 -18.43 -23.09 2.58
C ALA A 90 -17.96 -21.66 2.89
N PHE A 91 -17.12 -21.08 2.01
CA PHE A 91 -16.70 -19.68 2.10
C PHE A 91 -17.89 -18.72 2.20
N ASN A 92 -18.90 -18.89 1.35
CA ASN A 92 -20.09 -18.04 1.37
C ASN A 92 -20.88 -18.14 2.68
N MET A 93 -20.85 -19.29 3.36
CA MET A 93 -21.50 -19.48 4.66
C MET A 93 -20.69 -18.85 5.80
N PHE A 94 -19.35 -18.93 5.74
CA PHE A 94 -18.47 -18.36 6.76
C PHE A 94 -18.26 -16.84 6.62
N ARG A 95 -18.49 -16.27 5.43
CA ARG A 95 -18.24 -14.85 5.11
C ARG A 95 -18.66 -13.85 6.19
N LYS A 96 -19.78 -14.08 6.88
CA LYS A 96 -20.32 -13.19 7.92
C LYS A 96 -19.99 -13.57 9.36
N GLU A 97 -19.70 -14.85 9.62
CA GLU A 97 -19.58 -15.39 10.98
C GLU A 97 -18.14 -15.69 11.37
N ASP A 98 -17.29 -15.99 10.40
CA ASP A 98 -15.86 -16.30 10.57
C ASP A 98 -15.07 -15.91 9.31
N PRO A 99 -14.71 -14.63 9.16
CA PRO A 99 -14.00 -14.15 7.96
C PRO A 99 -12.59 -14.75 7.83
N ALA A 100 -11.90 -15.02 8.94
CA ALA A 100 -10.57 -15.63 8.92
C ALA A 100 -10.63 -17.08 8.42
N GLY A 101 -11.54 -17.89 8.96
CA GLY A 101 -11.76 -19.26 8.49
C GLY A 101 -12.23 -19.32 7.04
N ALA A 102 -13.04 -18.34 6.59
CA ALA A 102 -13.47 -18.24 5.21
C ALA A 102 -12.29 -18.05 4.24
N ILE A 103 -11.33 -17.18 4.57
CA ILE A 103 -10.15 -16.91 3.73
C ILE A 103 -9.28 -18.16 3.58
N GLU A 104 -9.05 -18.92 4.65
CA GLU A 104 -8.30 -20.18 4.54
C GLU A 104 -8.99 -21.20 3.64
N CYS A 105 -10.33 -21.28 3.72
CA CYS A 105 -11.13 -22.18 2.90
C CYS A 105 -11.06 -21.81 1.42
N ILE A 106 -11.19 -20.51 1.10
CA ILE A 106 -11.18 -20.06 -0.29
C ILE A 106 -9.78 -20.13 -0.89
N GLN A 107 -8.71 -19.92 -0.12
CA GLN A 107 -7.34 -20.12 -0.58
C GLN A 107 -7.08 -21.57 -1.00
N GLN A 108 -7.57 -22.54 -0.22
CA GLN A 108 -7.50 -23.95 -0.60
C GLN A 108 -8.31 -24.25 -1.87
N ALA A 109 -9.51 -23.67 -2.00
CA ALA A 109 -10.33 -23.81 -3.19
C ALA A 109 -9.65 -23.23 -4.45
N ILE A 110 -9.04 -22.04 -4.33
CA ILE A 110 -8.27 -21.39 -5.39
C ILE A 110 -7.13 -22.30 -5.83
N GLY A 111 -6.35 -22.86 -4.90
CA GLY A 111 -5.27 -23.80 -5.22
C GLY A 111 -5.75 -25.03 -6.00
N LEU A 112 -6.93 -25.56 -5.66
CA LEU A 112 -7.55 -26.65 -6.42
C LEU A 112 -7.99 -26.20 -7.82
N PHE A 113 -8.66 -25.06 -7.95
CA PHE A 113 -9.07 -24.54 -9.26
C PHE A 113 -7.89 -24.23 -10.18
N THR A 114 -6.78 -23.72 -9.64
CA THR A 114 -5.54 -23.49 -10.38
C THR A 114 -4.90 -24.81 -10.83
N ALA A 115 -4.87 -25.83 -9.97
CA ALA A 115 -4.35 -27.16 -10.33
C ALA A 115 -5.16 -27.84 -11.45
N GLU A 116 -6.46 -27.56 -11.53
CA GLU A 116 -7.33 -28.04 -12.62
C GLU A 116 -7.29 -27.19 -13.90
N GLY A 117 -6.61 -26.04 -13.89
CA GLY A 117 -6.57 -25.10 -15.00
C GLY A 117 -7.82 -24.22 -15.15
N GLN A 118 -8.68 -24.13 -14.13
CA GLN A 118 -9.88 -23.26 -14.13
C GLN A 118 -9.55 -21.84 -13.63
N PHE A 119 -8.62 -21.14 -14.30
CA PHE A 119 -8.11 -19.83 -13.89
C PHE A 119 -9.20 -18.76 -13.75
N ARG A 120 -10.17 -18.71 -14.67
CA ARG A 120 -11.26 -17.73 -14.61
C ARG A 120 -12.11 -17.86 -13.34
N ARG A 121 -12.42 -19.09 -12.91
CA ARG A 121 -13.18 -19.34 -11.67
C ARG A 121 -12.33 -19.02 -10.45
N ALA A 122 -11.05 -19.39 -10.49
CA ALA A 122 -10.10 -19.04 -9.44
C ALA A 122 -10.01 -17.52 -9.26
N ALA A 123 -9.96 -16.73 -10.35
CA ALA A 123 -9.94 -15.26 -10.33
C ALA A 123 -11.22 -14.68 -9.69
N THR A 124 -12.40 -15.23 -9.99
CA THR A 124 -13.66 -14.81 -9.34
C THR A 124 -13.61 -15.09 -7.83
N HIS A 125 -13.07 -16.23 -7.41
CA HIS A 125 -12.93 -16.55 -5.99
C HIS A 125 -11.87 -15.67 -5.29
N MET A 126 -10.78 -15.31 -5.98
CA MET A 126 -9.81 -14.33 -5.49
C MET A 126 -10.42 -12.94 -5.31
N GLU A 127 -11.26 -12.46 -6.25
CA GLU A 127 -11.97 -11.18 -6.11
C GLU A 127 -12.84 -11.15 -4.84
N ASN A 128 -13.56 -12.23 -4.58
CA ASN A 128 -14.40 -12.36 -3.38
C ASN A 128 -13.56 -12.44 -2.09
N ALA A 129 -12.40 -13.10 -2.14
CA ALA A 129 -11.47 -13.17 -1.01
C ALA A 129 -10.88 -11.79 -0.70
N ALA A 130 -10.47 -11.05 -1.73
CA ALA A 130 -9.95 -9.69 -1.60
C ALA A 130 -11.01 -8.72 -1.04
N GLU A 131 -12.25 -8.80 -1.51
CA GLU A 131 -13.35 -7.99 -0.96
C GLU A 131 -13.61 -8.30 0.53
N LEU A 132 -13.49 -9.56 0.93
CA LEU A 132 -13.65 -9.95 2.34
C LEU A 132 -12.49 -9.41 3.21
N LEU A 133 -11.26 -9.47 2.69
CA LEU A 133 -10.08 -8.92 3.37
C LEU A 133 -10.18 -7.40 3.54
N GLU A 134 -10.66 -6.71 2.50
CA GLU A 134 -10.85 -5.26 2.51
C GLU A 134 -11.92 -4.84 3.53
N VAL A 135 -13.10 -5.46 3.49
CA VAL A 135 -14.28 -5.00 4.25
C VAL A 135 -14.28 -5.48 5.70
N GLU A 136 -13.96 -6.76 5.95
CA GLU A 136 -14.14 -7.36 7.29
C GLU A 136 -12.83 -7.43 8.09
N MET A 137 -11.69 -7.62 7.43
CA MET A 137 -10.39 -7.82 8.10
C MET A 137 -9.51 -6.56 8.14
N GLY A 138 -9.76 -5.59 7.24
CA GLY A 138 -8.93 -4.39 7.11
C GLY A 138 -7.49 -4.65 6.62
N ASP A 139 -7.20 -5.86 6.14
CA ASP A 139 -5.86 -6.24 5.65
C ASP A 139 -5.71 -5.84 4.19
N ARG A 140 -5.49 -4.53 3.98
CA ARG A 140 -5.43 -3.90 2.66
C ARG A 140 -4.27 -4.41 1.81
N LYS A 141 -3.11 -4.69 2.42
CA LYS A 141 -1.92 -5.20 1.70
C LYS A 141 -2.16 -6.57 1.08
N LYS A 142 -2.72 -7.52 1.85
CA LYS A 142 -3.07 -8.83 1.28
C LYS A 142 -4.17 -8.70 0.23
N ALA A 143 -5.16 -7.84 0.45
CA ALA A 143 -6.23 -7.61 -0.54
C ALA A 143 -5.66 -7.12 -1.88
N MET A 144 -4.67 -6.21 -1.87
CA MET A 144 -3.98 -5.75 -3.08
C MET A 144 -3.32 -6.91 -3.84
N ASP A 145 -2.62 -7.81 -3.15
CA ASP A 145 -1.95 -8.95 -3.79
C ASP A 145 -2.95 -9.92 -4.43
N PHE A 146 -4.09 -10.15 -3.79
CA PHE A 146 -5.18 -10.95 -4.36
C PHE A 146 -5.83 -10.25 -5.56
N TYR A 147 -6.05 -8.94 -5.51
CA TYR A 147 -6.59 -8.19 -6.64
C TYR A 147 -5.65 -8.19 -7.84
N ASN A 148 -4.35 -8.02 -7.62
CA ASN A 148 -3.35 -8.03 -8.68
C ASN A 148 -3.29 -9.39 -9.40
N GLN A 149 -3.20 -10.48 -8.63
CA GLN A 149 -3.18 -11.84 -9.19
C GLN A 149 -4.46 -12.17 -9.97
N ALA A 150 -5.62 -11.80 -9.43
CA ALA A 150 -6.89 -11.99 -10.12
C ALA A 150 -6.99 -11.15 -11.40
N ALA A 151 -6.47 -9.92 -11.40
CA ALA A 151 -6.44 -9.05 -12.57
C ALA A 151 -5.57 -9.65 -13.68
N GLN A 152 -4.39 -10.16 -13.35
CA GLN A 152 -3.50 -10.86 -14.31
C GLN A 152 -4.19 -12.06 -14.96
N TRP A 153 -4.88 -12.90 -14.18
CA TRP A 153 -5.61 -14.05 -14.74
C TRP A 153 -6.78 -13.65 -15.65
N TYR A 154 -7.48 -12.55 -15.35
CA TYR A 154 -8.51 -12.03 -16.25
C TYR A 154 -7.90 -11.41 -17.52
N GLU A 155 -6.73 -10.79 -17.42
CA GLU A 155 -5.98 -10.25 -18.56
C GLU A 155 -5.56 -11.39 -19.50
N ASP A 156 -5.05 -12.49 -18.95
CA ASP A 156 -4.68 -13.71 -19.68
C ASP A 156 -5.91 -14.36 -20.38
N ASP A 157 -7.08 -14.36 -19.73
CA ASP A 157 -8.36 -14.85 -20.30
C ASP A 157 -8.98 -13.85 -21.31
N ARG A 158 -8.26 -12.78 -21.68
CA ARG A 158 -8.72 -11.68 -22.55
C ARG A 158 -9.97 -10.97 -22.04
N ALA A 159 -10.26 -11.06 -20.75
CA ALA A 159 -11.37 -10.40 -20.08
C ALA A 159 -10.95 -9.02 -19.53
N GLN A 160 -10.50 -8.13 -20.42
CA GLN A 160 -9.93 -6.82 -20.08
C GLN A 160 -10.85 -5.96 -19.19
N ALA A 161 -12.16 -5.96 -19.42
CA ALA A 161 -13.09 -5.20 -18.60
C ALA A 161 -13.12 -5.65 -17.13
N LEU A 162 -12.97 -6.95 -16.87
CA LEU A 162 -12.90 -7.48 -15.50
C LEU A 162 -11.53 -7.20 -14.88
N ALA A 163 -10.44 -7.34 -15.64
CA ALA A 163 -9.09 -6.98 -15.20
C ALA A 163 -9.01 -5.50 -14.80
N ASN A 164 -9.52 -4.58 -15.64
CA ASN A 164 -9.52 -3.15 -15.37
C ASN A 164 -10.25 -2.81 -14.07
N LYS A 165 -11.40 -3.44 -13.79
CA LYS A 165 -12.12 -3.26 -12.53
C LYS A 165 -11.24 -3.62 -11.32
N LEU A 166 -10.46 -4.69 -11.40
CA LEU A 166 -9.60 -5.13 -10.31
C LEU A 166 -8.35 -4.27 -10.16
N TYR A 167 -7.71 -3.88 -11.26
CA TYR A 167 -6.58 -2.95 -11.24
C TYR A 167 -6.96 -1.59 -10.64
N LEU A 168 -8.18 -1.09 -10.91
CA LEU A 168 -8.67 0.14 -10.28
C LEU A 168 -8.87 -0.01 -8.77
N LYS A 169 -9.42 -1.14 -8.30
CA LYS A 169 -9.53 -1.42 -6.86
C LYS A 169 -8.16 -1.52 -6.20
N GLU A 170 -7.22 -2.22 -6.84
CA GLU A 170 -5.84 -2.31 -6.35
C GLU A 170 -5.20 -0.92 -6.27
N ALA A 171 -5.39 -0.07 -7.28
CA ALA A 171 -4.85 1.29 -7.32
C ALA A 171 -5.48 2.20 -6.26
N ASP A 172 -6.80 2.09 -6.04
CA ASP A 172 -7.51 2.83 -5.00
C ASP A 172 -6.93 2.49 -3.62
N ILE A 173 -6.74 1.19 -3.33
CA ILE A 173 -6.17 0.72 -2.06
C ILE A 173 -4.70 1.10 -1.94
N ALA A 174 -3.90 0.93 -2.99
CA ALA A 174 -2.48 1.27 -3.00
C ALA A 174 -2.24 2.74 -2.66
N ALA A 175 -3.06 3.63 -3.22
CA ALA A 175 -2.97 5.06 -2.93
C ALA A 175 -3.29 5.38 -1.46
N LEU A 176 -4.25 4.67 -0.85
CA LEU A 176 -4.60 4.84 0.57
C LEU A 176 -3.54 4.28 1.52
N GLU A 177 -2.79 3.27 1.10
CA GLU A 177 -1.66 2.71 1.85
C GLU A 177 -0.35 3.49 1.65
N GLY A 178 -0.35 4.51 0.78
CA GLY A 178 0.80 5.38 0.50
C GLY A 178 1.74 4.88 -0.61
N ASP A 179 1.41 3.78 -1.30
CA ASP A 179 2.16 3.29 -2.47
C ASP A 179 1.65 3.96 -3.75
N TYR A 180 1.94 5.26 -3.85
CA TYR A 180 1.46 6.10 -4.95
C TYR A 180 2.03 5.68 -6.31
N TYR A 181 3.27 5.20 -6.38
CA TYR A 181 3.89 4.78 -7.65
C TYR A 181 3.16 3.59 -8.26
N ARG A 182 2.82 2.58 -7.45
CA ARG A 182 2.03 1.43 -7.90
C ARG A 182 0.62 1.83 -8.31
N ALA A 183 -0.01 2.74 -7.56
CA ALA A 183 -1.32 3.26 -7.91
C ALA A 183 -1.32 3.97 -9.27
N VAL A 184 -0.35 4.87 -9.52
CA VAL A 184 -0.20 5.61 -10.78
C VAL A 184 0.00 4.65 -11.96
N ALA A 185 0.91 3.68 -11.82
CA ALA A 185 1.17 2.70 -12.87
C ALA A 185 -0.11 1.91 -13.26
N ASN A 186 -0.91 1.51 -12.27
CA ASN A 186 -2.17 0.81 -12.51
C ASN A 186 -3.23 1.72 -13.15
N TYR A 187 -3.37 2.97 -12.72
CA TYR A 187 -4.29 3.93 -13.34
C TYR A 187 -3.92 4.24 -14.79
N GLU A 188 -2.64 4.48 -15.08
CA GLU A 188 -2.16 4.74 -16.43
C GLU A 188 -2.35 3.51 -17.33
N LYS A 189 -2.06 2.30 -16.82
CA LYS A 189 -2.31 1.05 -17.54
C LYS A 189 -3.79 0.90 -17.94
N VAL A 190 -4.70 1.12 -16.99
CA VAL A 190 -6.14 1.02 -17.25
C VAL A 190 -6.63 2.14 -18.17
N ALA A 191 -6.09 3.35 -18.04
CA ALA A 191 -6.41 4.47 -18.92
C ALA A 191 -5.99 4.18 -20.37
N ASP A 192 -4.77 3.67 -20.58
CA ASP A 192 -4.26 3.32 -21.90
C ASP A 192 -5.06 2.19 -22.55
N ALA A 193 -5.40 1.14 -21.79
CA ALA A 193 -6.29 0.08 -22.27
C ALA A 193 -7.72 0.59 -22.57
N SER A 194 -8.18 1.62 -21.87
CA SER A 194 -9.50 2.21 -22.07
C SER A 194 -9.55 3.19 -23.24
N LEU A 195 -8.42 3.77 -23.67
CA LEU A 195 -8.35 4.63 -24.86
C LEU A 195 -8.71 3.86 -26.14
N GLU A 196 -8.35 2.59 -26.22
CA GLU A 196 -8.69 1.72 -27.35
C GLU A 196 -10.20 1.40 -27.41
N ASN A 197 -10.93 1.56 -26.30
CA ASN A 197 -12.33 1.18 -26.19
C ASN A 197 -13.26 2.40 -26.06
N HIS A 198 -13.96 2.74 -27.13
CA HIS A 198 -14.87 3.89 -27.20
C HIS A 198 -15.95 3.95 -26.09
N LEU A 199 -16.35 2.81 -25.51
CA LEU A 199 -17.33 2.74 -24.42
C LEU A 199 -16.79 3.28 -23.09
N MET A 200 -15.49 3.10 -22.82
CA MET A 200 -14.85 3.50 -21.56
C MET A 200 -14.25 4.90 -21.60
N LYS A 201 -14.32 5.57 -22.76
CA LYS A 201 -13.72 6.89 -22.99
C LYS A 201 -14.12 7.96 -21.96
N TYR A 202 -15.36 7.89 -21.46
CA TYR A 202 -15.86 8.85 -20.48
C TYR A 202 -15.26 8.69 -19.08
N SER A 203 -14.73 7.52 -18.74
CA SER A 203 -14.15 7.22 -17.41
C SER A 203 -12.65 7.50 -17.34
N ILE A 204 -11.98 7.66 -18.49
CA ILE A 204 -10.52 7.86 -18.59
C ILE A 204 -10.07 9.11 -17.83
N LYS A 205 -10.86 10.18 -17.93
CA LYS A 205 -10.62 11.46 -17.25
C LYS A 205 -10.52 11.33 -15.73
N GLU A 206 -11.29 10.41 -15.15
CA GLU A 206 -11.25 10.15 -13.71
C GLU A 206 -9.97 9.40 -13.33
N TYR A 207 -9.52 8.46 -14.16
CA TYR A 207 -8.27 7.72 -13.93
C TYR A 207 -7.05 8.64 -13.97
N TRP A 208 -6.98 9.57 -14.94
CA TRP A 208 -5.91 10.55 -15.00
C TRP A 208 -5.94 11.55 -13.85
N LEU A 209 -7.13 11.97 -13.40
CA LEU A 209 -7.24 12.80 -12.21
C LEU A 209 -6.72 12.07 -10.97
N LYS A 210 -7.14 10.82 -10.76
CA LYS A 210 -6.67 10.00 -9.63
C LYS A 210 -5.16 9.77 -9.68
N ALA A 211 -4.61 9.45 -10.86
CA ALA A 211 -3.16 9.32 -11.06
C ALA A 211 -2.42 10.64 -10.76
N GLY A 212 -2.92 11.78 -11.26
CA GLY A 212 -2.34 13.09 -10.99
C GLY A 212 -2.34 13.47 -9.52
N LEU A 213 -3.44 13.18 -8.80
CA LEU A 213 -3.54 13.39 -7.36
C LEU A 213 -2.55 12.51 -6.58
N CYS A 214 -2.32 11.27 -7.01
CA CYS A 214 -1.32 10.38 -6.40
C CYS A 214 0.10 10.92 -6.60
N ILE A 215 0.43 11.44 -7.80
CA ILE A 215 1.76 12.04 -8.06
C ILE A 215 1.93 13.32 -7.25
N LEU A 216 0.90 14.15 -7.15
CA LEU A 216 0.93 15.31 -6.25
C LEU A 216 1.20 14.89 -4.80
N ALA A 217 0.64 13.78 -4.34
CA ALA A 217 0.92 13.23 -3.01
C ALA A 217 2.38 12.71 -2.86
N THR A 218 3.05 12.30 -3.95
CA THR A 218 4.49 11.95 -3.92
C THR A 218 5.43 13.15 -3.79
N LYS A 219 4.92 14.38 -3.89
CA LYS A 219 5.69 15.64 -3.78
C LYS A 219 6.63 15.91 -4.96
N ASP A 220 6.51 15.16 -6.06
CA ASP A 220 7.28 15.39 -7.28
C ASP A 220 6.47 16.26 -8.26
N LEU A 221 6.67 17.57 -8.18
CA LEU A 221 6.01 18.55 -9.06
C LEU A 221 6.46 18.42 -10.52
N VAL A 222 7.70 17.99 -10.76
CA VAL A 222 8.23 17.80 -12.11
C VAL A 222 7.54 16.62 -12.78
N ALA A 223 7.38 15.51 -12.05
CA ALA A 223 6.60 14.36 -12.52
C ALA A 223 5.13 14.72 -12.71
N ALA A 224 4.53 15.54 -11.82
CA ALA A 224 3.14 15.97 -11.95
C ALA A 224 2.91 16.76 -13.24
N HIS A 225 3.76 17.75 -13.55
CA HIS A 225 3.70 18.50 -14.81
C HIS A 225 3.93 17.62 -16.03
N ARG A 226 4.96 16.77 -16.00
CA ARG A 226 5.28 15.87 -17.11
C ARG A 226 4.11 14.93 -17.42
N ASN A 227 3.50 14.34 -16.40
CA ASN A 227 2.40 13.40 -16.58
C ASN A 227 1.13 14.14 -17.04
N LEU A 228 0.84 15.34 -16.52
CA LEU A 228 -0.25 16.18 -16.99
C LEU A 228 -0.13 16.52 -18.48
N GLU A 229 1.05 16.96 -18.93
CA GLU A 229 1.30 17.23 -20.35
C GLU A 229 1.23 15.95 -21.19
N GLY A 230 1.70 14.82 -20.66
CA GLY A 230 1.53 13.50 -21.27
C GLY A 230 0.06 13.13 -21.47
N TYR A 231 -0.81 13.37 -20.49
CA TYR A 231 -2.25 13.11 -20.59
C TYR A 231 -2.92 14.00 -21.64
N LYS A 232 -2.56 15.30 -21.69
CA LYS A 232 -3.05 16.23 -22.72
C LYS A 232 -2.63 15.82 -24.13
N GLN A 233 -1.43 15.26 -24.29
CA GLN A 233 -0.95 14.75 -25.58
C GLN A 233 -1.69 13.47 -26.01
N LYS A 234 -1.96 12.57 -25.06
CA LYS A 234 -2.70 11.31 -25.32
C LYS A 234 -4.15 11.57 -25.76
N ASP A 235 -4.85 12.52 -25.13
CA ASP A 235 -6.17 12.96 -25.56
C ASP A 235 -6.31 14.49 -25.50
N PRO A 236 -6.27 15.18 -26.66
CA PRO A 236 -6.45 16.63 -26.73
C PRO A 236 -7.80 17.11 -26.17
N SER A 237 -8.82 16.24 -26.11
CA SER A 237 -10.11 16.60 -25.52
C SER A 237 -10.05 16.71 -23.99
N PHE A 238 -9.06 16.10 -23.34
CA PHE A 238 -8.86 16.16 -21.89
C PHE A 238 -8.51 17.58 -21.42
N ALA A 239 -7.77 18.36 -22.23
CA ALA A 239 -7.37 19.72 -21.89
C ALA A 239 -8.57 20.66 -21.61
N GLY A 240 -9.72 20.40 -22.24
CA GLY A 240 -10.95 21.18 -22.01
C GLY A 240 -11.82 20.65 -20.86
N GLN A 241 -11.44 19.56 -20.21
CA GLN A 241 -12.23 18.92 -19.17
C GLN A 241 -11.89 19.51 -17.79
N ARG A 242 -12.89 19.46 -16.89
CA ARG A 242 -12.79 20.04 -15.54
C ARG A 242 -11.72 19.33 -14.70
N GLU A 243 -11.53 18.04 -14.93
CA GLU A 243 -10.55 17.20 -14.28
C GLU A 243 -9.11 17.67 -14.59
N CYS A 244 -8.83 18.02 -15.84
CA CYS A 244 -7.53 18.57 -16.24
C CYS A 244 -7.31 19.99 -15.69
N GLN A 245 -8.36 20.82 -15.69
CA GLN A 245 -8.32 22.17 -15.11
C GLN A 245 -8.05 22.11 -13.61
N LEU A 246 -8.76 21.25 -12.87
CA LEU A 246 -8.52 21.04 -11.46
C LEU A 246 -7.08 20.60 -11.20
N LEU A 247 -6.57 19.60 -11.93
CA LEU A 247 -5.21 19.10 -11.72
C LEU A 247 -4.16 20.20 -11.97
N THR A 248 -4.37 21.04 -12.99
CA THR A 248 -3.49 22.19 -13.29
C THR A 248 -3.55 23.21 -12.15
N ASP A 249 -4.76 23.61 -11.73
CA ASP A 249 -4.97 24.57 -10.64
C ASP A 249 -4.35 24.06 -9.31
N LEU A 250 -4.44 22.75 -9.03
CA LEU A 250 -3.85 22.15 -7.83
C LEU A 250 -2.32 22.11 -7.90
N ILE A 251 -1.73 21.78 -9.06
CA ILE A 251 -0.28 21.83 -9.23
C ILE A 251 0.24 23.26 -9.02
N GLU A 252 -0.40 24.26 -9.64
CA GLU A 252 -0.04 25.67 -9.47
C GLU A 252 -0.20 26.15 -8.01
N ALA A 253 -1.26 25.72 -7.32
CA ALA A 253 -1.47 26.06 -5.92
C ALA A 253 -0.41 25.44 -5.00
N VAL A 254 0.02 24.20 -5.28
CA VAL A 254 1.10 23.54 -4.53
C VAL A 254 2.45 24.20 -4.84
N GLU A 255 2.72 24.57 -6.09
CA GLU A 255 3.93 25.32 -6.48
C GLU A 255 4.01 26.69 -5.80
N ALA A 256 2.88 27.39 -5.70
CA ALA A 256 2.79 28.68 -5.04
C ALA A 256 2.75 28.58 -3.51
N GLY A 257 2.63 27.37 -2.93
CA GLY A 257 2.44 27.16 -1.49
C GLY A 257 1.17 27.84 -0.97
N ASN A 258 0.11 27.98 -1.78
CA ASN A 258 -1.08 28.74 -1.39
C ASN A 258 -2.24 27.80 -1.01
N GLN A 259 -2.40 27.54 0.29
CA GLN A 259 -3.44 26.67 0.83
C GLN A 259 -4.87 27.20 0.60
N GLU A 260 -5.07 28.52 0.68
CA GLU A 260 -6.37 29.15 0.42
C GLU A 260 -6.79 28.90 -1.03
N ALA A 261 -5.87 29.14 -1.97
CA ALA A 261 -6.10 28.83 -3.38
C ALA A 261 -6.39 27.33 -3.59
N PHE A 262 -5.64 26.43 -2.95
CA PHE A 262 -5.89 24.99 -3.05
C PHE A 262 -7.31 24.62 -2.57
N THR A 263 -7.73 25.16 -1.42
CA THR A 263 -9.04 24.87 -0.81
C THR A 263 -10.20 25.50 -1.60
N ASP A 264 -10.02 26.72 -2.09
CA ASP A 264 -11.02 27.42 -2.90
C ASP A 264 -11.27 26.71 -4.24
N LYS A 265 -10.20 26.21 -4.87
CA LYS A 265 -10.29 25.44 -6.11
C LYS A 265 -10.96 24.08 -5.91
N LEU A 266 -10.65 23.40 -4.81
CA LEU A 266 -11.36 22.18 -4.41
C LEU A 266 -12.84 22.43 -4.14
N TYR A 267 -13.18 23.53 -3.44
CA TYR A 267 -14.56 23.90 -3.17
C TYR A 267 -15.33 24.22 -4.47
N ALA A 268 -14.72 24.97 -5.38
CA ALA A 268 -15.30 25.27 -6.69
C ALA A 268 -15.56 23.98 -7.50
N TYR A 269 -14.66 23.00 -7.41
CA TYR A 269 -14.85 21.71 -8.04
C TYR A 269 -15.96 20.89 -7.36
N ASP A 270 -15.99 20.79 -6.03
CA ASP A 270 -17.01 20.03 -5.28
C ASP A 270 -18.44 20.51 -5.54
N GLN A 271 -18.63 21.82 -5.70
CA GLN A 271 -19.92 22.42 -6.08
C GLN A 271 -20.41 21.95 -7.46
N MET A 272 -19.49 21.65 -8.38
CA MET A 272 -19.82 21.21 -9.74
C MET A 272 -19.77 19.69 -9.91
N SER A 273 -18.94 19.00 -9.15
CA SER A 273 -18.63 17.58 -9.23
C SER A 273 -18.22 17.11 -7.85
N ARG A 274 -19.16 16.46 -7.15
CA ARG A 274 -18.94 16.05 -5.76
C ARG A 274 -17.69 15.18 -5.62
N LEU A 275 -16.88 15.51 -4.62
CA LEU A 275 -15.73 14.71 -4.23
C LEU A 275 -16.24 13.38 -3.65
N ASP A 276 -15.74 12.28 -4.20
CA ASP A 276 -15.96 10.94 -3.70
C ASP A 276 -15.07 10.67 -2.48
N LYS A 277 -15.44 9.63 -1.72
CA LYS A 277 -14.75 9.24 -0.48
C LYS A 277 -13.24 9.09 -0.67
N TRP A 278 -12.80 8.53 -1.79
CA TRP A 278 -11.38 8.34 -2.09
C TRP A 278 -10.65 9.68 -2.24
N LYS A 279 -11.20 10.65 -3.01
CA LYS A 279 -10.57 11.97 -3.16
C LYS A 279 -10.51 12.71 -1.83
N THR A 280 -11.55 12.62 -1.00
CA THR A 280 -11.53 13.23 0.34
C THR A 280 -10.52 12.62 1.31
N GLU A 281 -10.07 11.37 1.07
CA GLU A 281 -9.03 10.74 1.88
C GLU A 281 -7.62 11.12 1.42
N ILE A 282 -7.38 11.31 0.11
CA ILE A 282 -6.06 11.68 -0.45
C ILE A 282 -5.74 13.17 -0.30
N LEU A 283 -6.73 14.05 -0.51
CA LEU A 283 -6.51 15.51 -0.52
C LEU A 283 -5.93 16.08 0.79
N PRO A 284 -6.30 15.60 1.99
CA PRO A 284 -5.66 16.01 3.24
C PRO A 284 -4.17 15.68 3.34
N PHE A 285 -3.70 14.59 2.71
CA PHE A 285 -2.27 14.27 2.65
C PHE A 285 -1.50 15.30 1.81
N VAL A 286 -2.13 15.80 0.73
CA VAL A 286 -1.57 16.89 -0.08
C VAL A 286 -1.61 18.22 0.67
N GLN A 287 -2.67 18.50 1.46
CA GLN A 287 -2.75 19.71 2.29
C GLN A 287 -1.71 19.73 3.42
N THR A 288 -1.55 18.62 4.14
CA THR A 288 -0.53 18.52 5.21
C THR A 288 0.89 18.73 4.68
N PHE A 289 1.14 18.43 3.40
CA PHE A 289 2.38 18.78 2.75
C PHE A 289 2.55 20.29 2.57
N ILE A 290 1.53 21.00 2.08
CA ILE A 290 1.53 22.47 1.97
C ILE A 290 1.76 23.09 3.35
N ASP A 291 1.03 22.63 4.37
CA ASP A 291 1.17 23.09 5.76
C ASP A 291 2.60 22.90 6.28
N SER A 292 3.26 21.80 5.90
CA SER A 292 4.63 21.51 6.33
C SER A 292 5.64 22.48 5.70
N ILE A 293 5.46 22.85 4.44
CA ILE A 293 6.32 23.84 3.77
C ILE A 293 6.06 25.24 4.32
N ASP A 294 4.81 25.67 4.46
CA ASP A 294 4.48 26.98 5.02
C ASP A 294 4.93 27.10 6.48
N SER A 295 4.82 26.02 7.25
CA SER A 295 5.33 25.97 8.62
C SER A 295 6.85 26.14 8.67
N ILE A 296 7.59 25.62 7.68
CA ILE A 296 9.04 25.83 7.58
C ILE A 296 9.32 27.26 7.11
N MET A 297 8.67 27.74 6.06
CA MET A 297 8.89 29.08 5.49
C MET A 297 8.44 30.23 6.42
N SER A 298 7.53 29.94 7.36
CA SER A 298 7.12 30.87 8.43
C SER A 298 8.06 30.88 9.64
N LEU A 299 9.08 30.02 9.67
CA LEU A 299 10.14 30.13 10.68
C LEU A 299 10.91 31.44 10.49
N PRO A 300 11.46 32.02 11.57
CA PRO A 300 12.26 33.23 11.48
C PRO A 300 13.36 33.10 10.43
N MET A 301 13.44 34.05 9.52
CA MET A 301 14.53 34.14 8.55
C MET A 301 15.79 34.59 9.28
N VAL A 302 16.83 33.76 9.24
CA VAL A 302 18.10 33.99 9.93
C VAL A 302 19.26 33.79 8.98
N LEU A 303 20.41 34.38 9.30
CA LEU A 303 21.65 34.11 8.58
C LEU A 303 22.14 32.71 8.97
N LEU A 304 22.08 31.77 8.04
CA LEU A 304 22.56 30.42 8.22
C LEU A 304 23.94 30.23 7.60
N HIS A 305 24.76 29.45 8.29
CA HIS A 305 26.04 28.96 7.78
C HIS A 305 25.78 27.65 7.01
N LYS A 306 25.99 27.63 5.68
CA LYS A 306 25.70 26.46 4.84
C LYS A 306 26.63 25.30 5.06
N ASP A 307 27.93 25.59 5.21
CA ASP A 307 28.94 24.58 5.51
C ASP A 307 29.21 24.53 7.01
N PHE A 308 28.15 24.51 7.83
CA PHE A 308 28.38 24.40 9.27
C PHE A 308 28.90 22.98 9.56
N GLY A 309 29.96 22.85 10.36
CA GLY A 309 30.58 21.54 10.56
C GLY A 309 31.81 21.60 11.44
N SER A 310 32.38 20.42 11.72
CA SER A 310 33.54 20.27 12.62
C SER A 310 34.77 21.11 12.22
N CYS A 311 34.93 21.39 10.93
CA CYS A 311 36.06 22.16 10.40
C CYS A 311 35.88 23.68 10.56
N ASN A 312 34.65 24.15 10.79
CA ASN A 312 34.30 25.58 10.82
C ASN A 312 33.96 26.08 12.23
N ILE A 313 34.15 25.22 13.24
CA ILE A 313 33.90 25.50 14.66
C ILE A 313 35.22 25.68 15.40
N MET A 314 35.39 26.81 16.09
CA MET A 314 36.52 27.06 16.97
C MET A 314 36.09 26.88 18.43
N VAL A 315 36.82 26.04 19.17
CA VAL A 315 36.61 25.81 20.59
C VAL A 315 37.84 26.21 21.40
N ASP A 316 37.60 26.65 22.63
CA ASP A 316 38.66 26.91 23.59
C ASP A 316 39.29 25.58 24.01
N LYS A 317 40.62 25.51 24.02
CA LYS A 317 41.33 24.25 24.22
C LYS A 317 41.11 23.65 25.61
N ASP A 318 40.95 24.49 26.62
CA ASP A 318 40.95 24.07 28.02
C ASP A 318 39.52 23.89 28.55
N THR A 319 38.56 24.65 28.03
CA THR A 319 37.18 24.65 28.48
C THR A 319 36.18 24.06 27.49
N PHE A 320 36.60 23.82 26.23
CA PHE A 320 35.78 23.33 25.13
C PHE A 320 34.56 24.21 24.78
N HIS A 321 34.51 25.45 25.28
CA HIS A 321 33.47 26.39 24.90
C HIS A 321 33.68 26.87 23.46
N LEU A 322 32.57 27.04 22.74
CA LEU A 322 32.56 27.67 21.42
C LEU A 322 33.09 29.11 21.52
N VAL A 323 34.17 29.42 20.79
CA VAL A 323 34.78 30.76 20.74
C VAL A 323 34.57 31.46 19.40
N GLY A 324 34.24 30.72 18.35
CA GLY A 324 33.99 31.31 17.04
C GLY A 324 33.51 30.31 15.99
N VAL A 325 32.92 30.86 14.94
CA VAL A 325 32.53 30.14 13.71
C VAL A 325 33.17 30.89 12.54
N ILE A 326 33.84 30.16 11.66
CA ILE A 326 34.62 30.70 10.53
C ILE A 326 34.07 30.20 9.20
N ASP A 327 34.50 30.81 8.08
CA ASP A 327 34.09 30.48 6.71
C ASP A 327 32.62 30.80 6.33
N TRP A 328 32.20 32.03 6.65
CA TRP A 328 30.88 32.56 6.29
C TRP A 328 30.71 32.88 4.79
N ALA A 329 31.57 32.37 3.91
CA ALA A 329 31.55 32.70 2.48
C ALA A 329 30.24 32.27 1.78
N GLU A 330 29.61 31.18 2.26
CA GLU A 330 28.35 30.65 1.75
C GLU A 330 27.14 30.95 2.65
N ALA A 331 27.24 31.98 3.48
CA ALA A 331 26.14 32.35 4.37
C ALA A 331 24.91 32.81 3.59
N GLU A 332 23.74 32.27 3.93
CA GLU A 332 22.47 32.60 3.26
C GLU A 332 21.39 32.92 4.30
N VAL A 333 20.49 33.86 3.96
CA VAL A 333 19.32 34.15 4.79
C VAL A 333 18.21 33.17 4.43
N CYS A 334 17.93 32.23 5.33
CA CYS A 334 16.91 31.18 5.12
C CYS A 334 16.11 30.93 6.41
N PRO A 335 15.01 30.15 6.35
CA PRO A 335 14.26 29.78 7.54
C PRO A 335 15.12 29.04 8.58
N PHE A 336 14.99 29.44 9.84
CA PHE A 336 15.74 28.84 10.94
C PHE A 336 15.57 27.31 10.99
N GLY A 337 16.67 26.59 11.19
CA GLY A 337 16.67 25.14 11.34
C GLY A 337 17.14 24.36 10.12
N LEU A 338 17.23 24.96 8.93
CA LEU A 338 17.69 24.27 7.72
C LEU A 338 19.14 23.76 7.86
N ASN A 339 20.04 24.48 8.52
CA ASN A 339 21.43 24.04 8.70
C ASN A 339 21.64 23.09 9.91
N LEU A 340 20.59 22.72 10.66
CA LEU A 340 20.75 21.86 11.84
C LEU A 340 21.20 20.43 11.50
N HIS A 341 21.11 20.02 10.24
CA HIS A 341 21.56 18.69 9.80
C HIS A 341 23.08 18.54 9.92
N SER A 342 23.83 19.63 9.73
CA SER A 342 25.28 19.72 9.89
C SER A 342 25.80 19.24 11.24
N LEU A 343 25.00 19.39 12.31
CA LEU A 343 25.39 18.99 13.65
C LEU A 343 25.56 17.48 13.79
N GLN A 344 25.01 16.69 12.86
CA GLN A 344 25.09 15.24 12.91
C GLN A 344 26.46 14.68 12.53
N GLU A 345 27.32 15.50 11.92
CA GLU A 345 28.73 15.19 11.70
C GLU A 345 29.55 15.22 12.99
N LEU A 346 29.05 15.82 14.07
CA LEU A 346 29.75 15.88 15.35
C LEU A 346 29.66 14.56 16.14
N PRO A 347 28.48 13.91 16.29
CA PRO A 347 28.34 12.65 17.03
C PRO A 347 28.45 11.40 16.14
N GLY A 348 28.87 11.52 14.88
CA GLY A 348 29.00 10.39 13.96
C GLY A 348 30.06 10.59 12.89
N LYS A 349 30.32 9.55 12.11
CA LYS A 349 31.20 9.61 10.93
C LYS A 349 30.59 8.85 9.75
N LEU A 350 30.75 9.39 8.55
CA LEU A 350 30.42 8.70 7.31
C LEU A 350 31.62 7.88 6.84
N HIS A 351 31.45 6.57 6.68
CA HIS A 351 32.45 5.68 6.07
C HIS A 351 31.99 5.24 4.68
N LEU A 352 32.84 5.39 3.66
CA LEU A 352 32.51 5.10 2.25
C LEU A 352 32.03 3.66 2.00
N ARG A 353 32.43 2.71 2.85
CA ARG A 353 32.07 1.29 2.73
C ARG A 353 30.87 0.88 3.59
N ASP A 354 30.73 1.49 4.76
CA ASP A 354 29.82 1.02 5.82
C ASP A 354 28.70 2.05 6.13
N GLY A 355 28.69 3.19 5.44
CA GLY A 355 27.73 4.27 5.64
C GLY A 355 27.97 5.04 6.93
N TRP A 356 26.92 5.68 7.43
CA TRP A 356 26.96 6.44 8.68
C TRP A 356 27.14 5.51 9.89
N THR A 357 28.13 5.82 10.72
CA THR A 357 28.37 5.15 12.00
C THR A 357 28.26 6.17 13.13
N ARG A 358 27.35 5.93 14.07
CA ARG A 358 27.19 6.72 15.30
C ARG A 358 28.34 6.45 16.27
N TYR A 359 28.79 7.46 17.00
CA TYR A 359 29.66 7.25 18.15
C TYR A 359 28.90 6.64 19.33
N VAL A 360 29.64 6.05 20.28
CA VAL A 360 29.07 5.29 21.40
C VAL A 360 28.18 6.16 22.29
N ASP A 361 28.46 7.46 22.33
CA ASP A 361 27.78 8.49 23.10
C ASP A 361 26.73 9.28 22.30
N TYR A 362 26.42 8.87 21.06
CA TYR A 362 25.49 9.58 20.18
C TYR A 362 24.14 9.88 20.85
N ASP A 363 23.52 8.88 21.47
CA ASP A 363 22.18 9.04 22.06
C ASP A 363 22.20 10.06 23.21
N SER A 364 23.23 10.00 24.05
CA SER A 364 23.43 10.98 25.14
C SER A 364 23.72 12.39 24.61
N LEU A 365 24.51 12.53 23.55
CA LEU A 365 24.79 13.83 22.93
C LEU A 365 23.55 14.43 22.26
N GLN A 366 22.74 13.62 21.57
CA GLN A 366 21.47 14.06 21.00
C GLN A 366 20.48 14.47 22.10
N GLU A 367 20.34 13.67 23.16
CA GLU A 367 19.45 14.00 24.28
C GLU A 367 19.84 15.33 24.92
N VAL A 368 21.13 15.53 25.23
CA VAL A 368 21.63 16.78 25.82
C VAL A 368 21.44 17.97 24.88
N PHE A 369 21.71 17.80 23.59
CA PHE A 369 21.51 18.87 22.61
C PHE A 369 20.03 19.27 22.52
N TRP A 370 19.14 18.30 22.30
CA TRP A 370 17.71 18.60 22.12
C TRP A 370 17.05 19.09 23.39
N SER A 371 17.42 18.60 24.58
CA SER A 371 16.89 19.10 25.84
C SER A 371 17.31 20.55 26.09
N THR A 372 18.60 20.85 25.93
CA THR A 372 19.13 22.21 26.09
C THR A 372 18.52 23.16 25.06
N PHE A 373 18.40 22.70 23.81
CA PHE A 373 17.80 23.49 22.74
C PHE A 373 16.32 23.79 23.05
N GLU A 374 15.54 22.79 23.47
CA GLU A 374 14.14 22.96 23.87
C GLU A 374 13.96 23.89 25.08
N ASP A 375 14.87 23.86 26.04
CA ASP A 375 14.84 24.78 27.20
C ASP A 375 15.08 26.24 26.78
N GLU A 376 15.97 26.48 25.81
CA GLU A 376 16.35 27.82 25.34
C GLU A 376 15.32 28.44 24.38
N ILE A 377 14.79 27.67 23.41
CA ILE A 377 13.83 28.18 22.42
C ILE A 377 12.36 27.97 22.85
N GLY A 378 12.13 27.21 23.91
CA GLY A 378 10.82 26.70 24.30
C GLY A 378 10.38 25.47 23.51
N ARG A 379 9.10 25.09 23.66
CA ARG A 379 8.54 23.86 23.06
C ARG A 379 8.84 23.80 21.55
N LEU A 380 9.53 22.73 21.15
CA LEU A 380 9.94 22.51 19.77
C LEU A 380 8.73 22.52 18.82
N ARG A 381 8.75 23.40 17.82
CA ARG A 381 7.79 23.32 16.72
C ARG A 381 8.23 22.20 15.77
N GLN A 382 7.33 21.28 15.43
CA GLN A 382 7.56 20.22 14.43
C GLN A 382 8.20 20.77 13.14
N ALA A 383 7.86 22.00 12.78
CA ALA A 383 8.48 22.79 11.71
C ALA A 383 10.02 22.81 11.75
N ILE A 384 10.67 22.93 12.91
CA ILE A 384 12.14 22.99 13.01
C ILE A 384 12.77 21.62 12.70
N ARG A 385 12.14 20.52 13.14
CA ARG A 385 12.58 19.16 12.79
C ARG A 385 12.42 18.90 11.30
N MET A 386 11.32 19.37 10.70
CA MET A 386 11.11 19.26 9.25
C MET A 386 12.07 20.17 8.46
N ALA A 387 12.37 21.37 8.97
CA ALA A 387 13.38 22.26 8.39
C ALA A 387 14.76 21.59 8.38
N ARG A 388 15.16 20.90 9.45
CA ARG A 388 16.42 20.13 9.49
C ARG A 388 16.50 19.13 8.33
N VAL A 389 15.43 18.37 8.11
CA VAL A 389 15.35 17.36 7.04
C VAL A 389 15.37 18.02 5.66
N LEU A 390 14.58 19.09 5.48
CA LEU A 390 14.56 19.85 4.22
C LEU A 390 15.94 20.42 3.90
N GLY A 391 16.64 20.94 4.90
CA GLY A 391 17.99 21.45 4.75
C GLY A 391 19.00 20.39 4.32
N LEU A 392 18.94 19.17 4.86
CA LEU A 392 19.77 18.04 4.39
C LEU A 392 19.50 17.71 2.92
N LEU A 393 18.22 17.69 2.52
CA LEU A 393 17.83 17.45 1.14
C LEU A 393 18.37 18.55 0.21
N LEU A 394 18.32 19.81 0.66
CA LEU A 394 18.84 20.95 -0.10
C LEU A 394 20.37 20.98 -0.19
N THR A 395 21.12 20.60 0.84
CA THR A 395 22.61 20.58 0.83
C THR A 395 23.19 19.39 0.08
N SER A 396 22.46 18.27 0.00
CA SER A 396 22.82 17.15 -0.90
C SER A 396 22.83 17.57 -2.39
N ARG A 397 22.31 18.76 -2.70
CA ARG A 397 22.40 19.43 -3.99
C ARG A 397 23.39 20.58 -3.88
N LEU A 398 24.65 20.35 -4.27
CA LEU A 398 25.65 21.41 -4.42
C LEU A 398 25.09 22.49 -5.37
N GLY A 399 24.94 23.73 -4.87
CA GLY A 399 24.28 24.82 -5.59
C GLY A 399 24.98 25.30 -6.87
N ASN A 400 26.15 24.73 -7.21
CA ASN A 400 26.97 25.11 -8.36
C ASN A 400 26.93 24.09 -9.52
N GLU A 401 26.07 23.07 -9.47
CA GLU A 401 25.97 22.04 -10.52
C GLU A 401 24.96 22.40 -11.63
N PRO A 402 25.23 22.00 -12.90
CA PRO A 402 24.32 22.22 -14.02
C PRO A 402 22.99 21.44 -13.87
N MET A 403 22.07 21.67 -14.82
CA MET A 403 20.71 21.10 -14.87
C MET A 403 20.61 19.63 -14.41
N PRO A 404 19.53 19.26 -13.70
CA PRO A 404 19.41 17.97 -13.01
C PRO A 404 19.66 16.79 -13.94
N VAL A 405 20.67 16.01 -13.60
CA VAL A 405 20.92 14.67 -14.16
C VAL A 405 20.34 13.68 -13.13
N PRO A 406 19.62 12.63 -13.54
CA PRO A 406 19.26 11.53 -12.63
C PRO A 406 20.51 11.08 -11.87
N ILE A 407 20.40 10.80 -10.56
CA ILE A 407 21.53 10.34 -9.76
C ILE A 407 22.13 9.11 -10.45
N ASP A 408 23.29 9.28 -11.07
CA ASP A 408 23.95 8.23 -11.83
C ASP A 408 24.80 7.37 -10.88
N VAL A 409 25.26 6.21 -11.34
CA VAL A 409 25.98 5.22 -10.52
C VAL A 409 27.43 5.62 -10.22
N ASP A 410 27.77 6.90 -10.36
CA ASP A 410 29.10 7.45 -10.17
C ASP A 410 29.47 7.58 -8.68
N GLU A 411 30.75 7.86 -8.41
CA GLU A 411 31.29 7.84 -7.05
C GLU A 411 30.71 8.97 -6.18
N GLN A 412 30.38 10.12 -6.80
CA GLN A 412 29.78 11.28 -6.15
C GLN A 412 28.28 11.08 -5.87
N GLY A 413 27.52 10.53 -6.81
CA GLY A 413 26.12 10.15 -6.65
C GLY A 413 25.94 9.04 -5.62
N ARG A 414 26.85 8.05 -5.60
CA ARG A 414 26.90 7.03 -4.54
C ARG A 414 27.19 7.63 -3.17
N TYR A 415 28.11 8.58 -3.06
CA TYR A 415 28.43 9.27 -1.80
C TYR A 415 27.22 10.04 -1.25
N ASN A 416 26.53 10.80 -2.11
CA ASN A 416 25.34 11.54 -1.72
C ASN A 416 24.16 10.62 -1.35
N LEU A 417 23.94 9.54 -2.10
CA LEU A 417 22.96 8.50 -1.76
C LEU A 417 23.28 7.81 -0.44
N LEU A 418 24.54 7.44 -0.19
CA LEU A 418 24.97 6.83 1.08
C LEU A 418 24.74 7.75 2.28
N SER A 419 24.93 9.06 2.10
CA SER A 419 24.65 10.06 3.14
C SER A 419 23.15 10.21 3.39
N LEU A 420 22.33 10.30 2.33
CA LEU A 420 20.87 10.41 2.41
C LEU A 420 20.22 9.13 2.97
N ASP A 421 20.66 7.95 2.52
CA ASP A 421 20.17 6.65 2.97
C ASP A 421 20.41 6.43 4.47
N GLY A 422 21.56 6.91 4.98
CA GLY A 422 21.89 6.87 6.40
C GLY A 422 20.88 7.63 7.27
N PHE A 423 20.44 8.81 6.84
CA PHE A 423 19.61 9.68 7.67
C PHE A 423 18.10 9.60 7.40
N LEU A 424 17.69 9.07 6.24
CA LEU A 424 16.29 8.99 5.84
C LEU A 424 15.73 7.57 5.89
N ILE A 425 16.54 6.54 5.61
CA ILE A 425 16.06 5.17 5.36
C ILE A 425 16.57 4.18 6.43
N ASN A 426 17.85 4.24 6.79
CA ASN A 426 18.45 3.28 7.72
C ASN A 426 17.94 3.46 9.15
N GLN A 427 17.19 2.49 9.65
CA GLN A 427 16.54 2.53 10.99
C GLN A 427 17.52 2.78 12.15
N GLY A 428 18.79 2.40 12.00
CA GLY A 428 19.81 2.61 13.05
C GLY A 428 20.39 4.02 13.08
N THR A 429 20.20 4.81 12.01
CA THR A 429 20.82 6.14 11.84
C THR A 429 19.84 7.25 11.44
N LYS A 430 18.58 6.90 11.14
CA LYS A 430 17.50 7.83 10.74
C LYS A 430 17.31 8.98 11.71
N PHE A 431 16.91 10.14 11.19
CA PHE A 431 16.47 11.28 12.02
C PHE A 431 15.22 10.96 12.83
N ASP A 432 15.22 11.37 14.09
CA ASP A 432 14.06 11.30 14.97
C ASP A 432 12.94 12.27 14.52
N GLY A 433 11.70 11.79 14.56
CA GLY A 433 10.50 12.59 14.22
C GLY A 433 10.09 12.60 12.74
N LEU A 434 10.58 11.63 11.95
CA LEU A 434 10.19 11.36 10.56
C LEU A 434 9.11 10.25 10.45
N GLU A 435 8.22 10.15 11.45
CA GLU A 435 7.10 9.19 11.49
C GLU A 435 5.79 9.82 11.01
#